data_AF-A0A965Q716-F1
#
_entry.id   AF-A0A965Q716-F1
#
_cell.length_a   1.000
_cell.length_b   1.000
_cell.length_c   1.000
_cell.angle_alpha   90.00
_cell.angle_beta   90.00
_cell.angle_gamma   90.00
#
_symmetry.space_group_name_H-M   'P 1'
#
loop_
_entity.id
_entity.type
_entity.pdbx_description
1 polymer ?
#
loop_
_entity_poly.entity_id
_entity_poly.type
_entity_poly.pdbx_seq_one_letter_code
_entity_poly.pdbx_strand_id
1 'polypeptide(L)'
;MVFNGHTIQDIDALDEATMNDITVMYADGLVGNRSLLTMQGTLIAGVFNYLRASNSQPYTLKSVLGSAYEYFYGIEKADPSESLLMFMSQAPNFKMDRFKGK
;
A
#
# COMPACT_ATOMS: atom_id res chain seq x y z
N MET A 1 -2.69 29.26 10.12
CA MET A 1 -3.77 28.38 10.64
C MET A 1 -3.23 26.98 10.55
N VAL A 2 -2.93 26.37 11.70
CA VAL A 2 -2.55 24.96 11.77
C VAL A 2 -3.86 24.16 11.88
N PHE A 3 -3.90 23.00 11.23
CA PHE A 3 -5.10 22.20 10.96
C PHE A 3 -6.00 22.01 12.21
N ASN A 4 -7.32 22.08 12.03
CA ASN A 4 -8.34 21.81 13.06
C ASN A 4 -8.25 22.60 14.38
N GLY A 5 -7.64 23.79 14.39
CA GLY A 5 -7.66 24.67 15.57
C GLY A 5 -6.53 24.43 16.58
N HIS A 6 -5.59 23.53 16.26
CA HIS A 6 -4.33 23.42 16.99
C HIS A 6 -3.35 24.51 16.54
N THR A 7 -2.47 24.95 17.42
CA THR A 7 -1.38 25.90 17.16
C THR A 7 -0.08 25.16 16.84
N ILE A 8 0.95 25.86 16.36
CA ILE A 8 2.28 25.26 16.12
C ILE A 8 2.85 24.73 17.46
N GLN A 9 2.61 25.48 18.54
CA GLN A 9 3.02 25.13 19.88
C GLN A 9 2.37 23.83 20.37
N ASP A 10 1.13 23.54 19.94
CA ASP A 10 0.45 22.28 20.27
C ASP A 10 1.05 21.09 19.52
N ILE A 11 1.55 21.30 18.29
CA ILE A 11 2.26 20.27 17.53
C ILE A 11 3.65 20.02 18.13
N ASP A 12 4.36 21.09 18.49
CA ASP A 12 5.70 21.01 19.09
C ASP A 12 5.67 20.37 20.49
N ALA A 13 4.49 20.30 21.14
CA ALA A 13 4.28 19.64 22.42
C ALA A 13 4.08 18.12 22.31
N LEU A 14 3.92 17.57 21.10
CA LEU A 14 3.78 16.13 20.89
C LEU A 14 5.15 15.46 21.05
N ASP A 15 5.31 14.71 22.14
CA ASP A 15 6.47 13.86 22.33
C ASP A 15 6.37 12.55 21.53
N GLU A 16 7.49 11.83 21.43
CA GLU A 16 7.58 10.59 20.67
C GLU A 16 6.60 9.52 21.18
N ALA A 17 6.37 9.46 22.49
CA ALA A 17 5.42 8.54 23.09
C ALA A 17 3.99 8.83 22.63
N THR A 18 3.56 10.09 22.68
CA THR A 18 2.24 10.51 22.20
C THR A 18 2.08 10.26 20.70
N MET A 19 3.13 10.52 19.90
CA MET A 19 3.10 10.24 18.46
C MET A 19 3.00 8.75 18.16
N ASN A 20 3.66 7.90 18.95
CA ASN A 20 3.54 6.46 18.85
C ASN A 20 2.11 6.01 19.18
N ASP A 21 1.51 6.52 20.25
CA ASP A 21 0.14 6.19 20.63
C ASP A 21 -0.87 6.61 19.53
N ILE A 22 -0.72 7.80 18.94
CA ILE A 22 -1.54 8.24 17.80
C ILE A 22 -1.40 7.26 16.62
N THR A 23 -0.18 6.80 16.34
CA THR A 23 0.10 5.85 15.25
C THR A 23 -0.57 4.51 15.52
N VAL A 24 -0.51 4.00 16.75
CA VAL A 24 -1.20 2.77 17.17
C VAL A 24 -2.71 2.93 17.04
N MET A 25 -3.29 4.03 17.53
CA MET A 25 -4.72 4.30 17.42
C MET A 25 -5.18 4.35 15.96
N TYR A 26 -4.39 4.94 15.08
CA TYR A 26 -4.68 4.95 13.63
C TYR A 26 -4.64 3.55 13.04
N ALA A 27 -3.59 2.77 13.34
CA ALA A 27 -3.45 1.40 12.86
C ALA A 27 -4.60 0.49 13.36
N ASP A 28 -4.96 0.59 14.63
CA ASP A 28 -6.10 -0.12 15.22
C ASP A 28 -7.42 0.29 14.57
N GLY A 29 -7.60 1.58 14.29
CA GLY A 29 -8.75 2.10 13.55
C GLY A 29 -8.87 1.48 12.15
N LEU A 30 -7.76 1.35 11.42
CA LEU A 30 -7.73 0.67 10.13
C LEU A 30 -8.07 -0.81 10.26
N VAL A 31 -7.38 -1.54 11.15
CA VAL A 31 -7.55 -2.98 11.35
C VAL A 31 -8.96 -3.31 11.83
N GLY A 32 -9.50 -2.55 12.78
CA GLY A 32 -10.87 -2.70 13.29
C GLY A 32 -11.94 -2.49 12.21
N ASN A 33 -11.66 -1.64 11.22
CA ASN A 33 -12.56 -1.39 10.08
C ASN A 33 -12.29 -2.27 8.85
N ARG A 34 -11.43 -3.29 8.97
CA ARG A 34 -11.00 -4.14 7.84
C ARG A 34 -12.15 -4.65 6.97
N SER A 35 -13.22 -5.18 7.58
CA SER A 35 -14.37 -5.73 6.84
C SER A 35 -15.09 -4.66 6.03
N LEU A 36 -15.38 -3.52 6.66
CA LEU A 36 -16.05 -2.38 6.02
C LEU A 36 -15.21 -1.81 4.87
N LEU A 37 -13.91 -1.63 5.08
CA LEU A 37 -13.00 -1.12 4.06
C LEU A 37 -12.84 -2.11 2.91
N THR A 38 -12.71 -3.41 3.21
CA THR A 38 -12.60 -4.46 2.17
C THR A 38 -13.87 -4.53 1.31
N MET A 39 -15.05 -4.49 1.92
CA MET A 39 -16.32 -4.49 1.17
C MET A 39 -16.45 -3.26 0.29
N GLN A 40 -16.22 -2.06 0.83
CA GLN A 40 -16.29 -0.82 0.06
C GLN A 40 -15.25 -0.80 -1.07
N GLY A 41 -14.01 -1.20 -0.79
CA GLY A 41 -12.96 -1.27 -1.80
C GLY A 41 -13.30 -2.23 -2.94
N THR A 42 -13.93 -3.36 -2.62
CA THR A 42 -14.39 -4.34 -3.62
C THR A 42 -15.53 -3.78 -4.48
N LEU A 43 -16.50 -3.11 -3.86
CA LEU A 43 -17.60 -2.44 -4.56
C LEU A 43 -17.08 -1.36 -5.51
N ILE A 44 -16.17 -0.50 -5.02
CA ILE A 44 -15.53 0.55 -5.82
C ILE A 44 -14.78 -0.08 -7.00
N ALA A 45 -13.94 -1.08 -6.76
CA ALA A 45 -13.22 -1.76 -7.84
C ALA A 45 -14.19 -2.36 -8.87
N GLY A 46 -15.30 -2.97 -8.43
CA GLY A 46 -16.33 -3.52 -9.30
C GLY A 46 -16.98 -2.46 -10.20
N VAL A 47 -17.46 -1.35 -9.60
CA VAL A 47 -18.09 -0.25 -10.34
C VAL A 47 -17.11 0.40 -11.32
N PHE A 48 -15.89 0.69 -10.88
CA PHE A 48 -14.91 1.36 -11.74
C PHE A 48 -14.43 0.45 -12.87
N ASN A 49 -14.30 -0.86 -12.63
CA ASN A 49 -13.98 -1.81 -13.70
C ASN A 49 -15.12 -1.99 -14.70
N TYR A 50 -16.38 -1.82 -14.28
CA TYR A 50 -17.51 -1.79 -15.20
C TYR A 50 -17.49 -0.54 -16.09
N LEU A 51 -17.09 0.62 -15.53
CA LEU A 51 -17.04 1.89 -16.25
C LEU A 51 -15.76 2.10 -17.07
N ARG A 52 -14.70 1.33 -16.82
CA ARG A 52 -13.40 1.54 -17.47
C ARG A 52 -13.46 1.24 -18.97
N ALA A 53 -12.61 1.91 -19.76
CA ALA A 53 -12.44 1.60 -21.17
C ALA A 53 -11.87 0.18 -21.38
N SER A 54 -12.25 -0.51 -22.46
CA SER A 54 -11.95 -1.94 -22.68
C SER A 54 -10.46 -2.32 -22.58
N ASN A 55 -9.54 -1.37 -22.80
CA ASN A 55 -8.08 -1.60 -22.78
C ASN A 55 -7.33 -0.88 -21.65
N SER A 56 -8.01 -0.30 -20.66
CA SER A 56 -7.33 0.31 -19.51
C SER A 56 -6.93 -0.73 -18.46
N GLN A 57 -5.99 -0.39 -17.58
CA GLN A 57 -5.67 -1.25 -16.44
C GLN A 57 -6.88 -1.42 -15.52
N PRO A 58 -7.11 -2.63 -14.97
CA PRO A 58 -8.20 -2.86 -14.04
C PRO A 58 -7.87 -2.26 -12.66
N TYR A 59 -8.87 -1.70 -12.01
CA TYR A 59 -8.79 -1.33 -10.60
C TYR A 59 -8.79 -2.61 -9.75
N THR A 60 -7.78 -2.74 -8.90
CA THR A 60 -7.66 -3.86 -7.94
C THR A 60 -8.03 -3.37 -6.54
N LEU A 61 -8.36 -4.31 -5.64
CA LEU A 61 -8.57 -3.97 -4.23
C LEU A 61 -7.33 -3.26 -3.64
N LYS A 62 -6.12 -3.70 -4.02
CA LYS A 62 -4.85 -3.08 -3.62
C LYS A 62 -4.75 -1.63 -4.09
N SER A 63 -5.08 -1.35 -5.36
CA SER A 63 -5.05 0.02 -5.88
C SER A 63 -6.12 0.93 -5.24
N VAL A 64 -7.25 0.37 -4.81
CA VAL A 64 -8.33 1.14 -4.15
C VAL A 64 -8.03 1.41 -2.69
N LEU A 65 -7.52 0.42 -1.95
CA LEU A 65 -7.21 0.57 -0.51
C LEU A 65 -5.86 1.26 -0.24
N GLY A 66 -4.95 1.28 -1.20
CA GLY A 66 -3.64 1.93 -1.03
C GLY A 66 -2.86 1.34 0.15
N SER A 67 -2.30 2.19 1.00
CA SER A 67 -1.50 1.78 2.18
C SER A 67 -2.29 0.94 3.18
N ALA A 68 -3.61 1.11 3.28
CA ALA A 68 -4.44 0.27 4.15
C ALA A 68 -4.45 -1.21 3.72
N TYR A 69 -4.18 -1.50 2.44
CA TYR A 69 -4.07 -2.87 1.95
C TYR A 69 -2.95 -3.64 2.67
N GLU A 70 -1.80 -3.00 2.88
CA GLU A 70 -0.63 -3.61 3.50
C GLU A 70 -0.86 -3.94 4.98
N TYR A 71 -1.65 -3.13 5.68
CA TYR A 71 -2.08 -3.42 7.06
C TYR A 71 -2.97 -4.67 7.15
N PHE A 72 -3.70 -5.03 6.10
CA PHE A 72 -4.65 -6.15 6.12
C PHE A 72 -4.07 -7.44 5.56
N TYR A 73 -3.25 -7.31 4.52
CA TYR A 73 -2.76 -8.44 3.71
C TYR A 73 -1.24 -8.58 3.74
N GLY A 74 -0.55 -7.65 4.41
CA GLY A 74 0.91 -7.59 4.46
C GLY A 74 1.50 -6.87 3.25
N ILE A 75 2.78 -6.52 3.39
CA ILE A 75 3.60 -6.06 2.27
C ILE A 75 3.94 -7.32 1.47
N GLU A 76 3.59 -7.35 0.18
CA GLU A 76 4.18 -8.32 -0.73
C GLU A 76 5.69 -8.10 -0.69
N LYS A 77 6.40 -9.06 -0.08
CA LYS A 77 7.85 -9.08 -0.18
C LYS A 77 8.14 -9.22 -1.67
N ALA A 78 8.68 -8.18 -2.28
CA ALA A 78 9.30 -8.31 -3.58
C ALA A 78 10.32 -9.44 -3.43
N ASP A 79 10.14 -10.52 -4.18
CA ASP A 79 11.10 -11.60 -4.16
C ASP A 79 12.43 -10.97 -4.60
N PRO A 80 13.46 -10.94 -3.73
CA PRO A 80 14.72 -10.26 -4.06
C PRO A 80 15.29 -10.80 -5.37
N SER A 81 14.97 -12.05 -5.68
CA SER A 81 15.29 -12.72 -6.92
C SER A 81 14.65 -12.06 -8.15
N GLU A 82 13.36 -11.69 -8.15
CA GLU A 82 12.69 -11.11 -9.31
C GLU A 82 13.13 -9.68 -9.59
N SER A 83 13.27 -8.86 -8.55
CA SER A 83 13.75 -7.48 -8.72
C SER A 83 15.21 -7.45 -9.17
N LEU A 84 16.05 -8.33 -8.61
CA LEU A 84 17.44 -8.52 -9.05
C LEU A 84 17.50 -9.07 -10.47
N LEU A 85 16.65 -10.05 -10.81
CA LEU A 85 16.59 -10.62 -12.15
C LEU A 85 16.16 -9.58 -13.16
N MET A 86 15.17 -8.74 -12.83
CA MET A 86 14.71 -7.66 -13.69
C MET A 86 15.83 -6.63 -13.90
N PHE A 87 16.55 -6.25 -12.84
CA PHE A 87 17.72 -5.38 -12.94
C PHE A 87 18.83 -6.00 -13.81
N MET A 88 19.16 -7.27 -13.59
CA MET A 88 20.19 -8.00 -14.34
C MET A 88 19.79 -8.21 -15.80
N SER A 89 18.49 -8.31 -16.11
CA SER A 89 18.00 -8.46 -17.48
C SER A 89 18.25 -7.24 -18.37
N GLN A 90 18.53 -6.09 -17.77
CA GLN A 90 18.91 -4.86 -18.48
C GLN A 90 20.40 -4.83 -18.84
N ALA A 91 21.22 -5.76 -18.34
CA ALA A 91 22.65 -5.79 -18.60
C ALA A 91 22.98 -6.32 -20.02
N PRO A 92 24.01 -5.78 -20.70
CA PRO A 92 24.48 -6.33 -21.96
C PRO A 92 24.91 -7.79 -21.80
N ASN A 93 24.41 -8.66 -22.68
CA ASN A 93 24.66 -10.12 -22.67
C ASN A 93 24.00 -10.90 -21.52
N PHE A 94 22.91 -10.39 -20.95
CA PHE A 94 22.10 -11.17 -20.01
C PHE A 94 21.63 -12.51 -20.60
N LYS A 95 21.68 -13.57 -19.79
CA LYS A 95 21.36 -14.96 -20.15
C LYS A 95 20.50 -15.61 -19.08
N MET A 96 19.19 -15.68 -19.34
CA MET A 96 18.16 -16.18 -18.40
C MET A 96 18.36 -17.65 -18.01
N ASP A 97 18.96 -18.45 -18.90
CA ASP A 97 19.35 -19.85 -18.68
C ASP A 97 20.33 -20.04 -17.52
N ARG A 98 21.08 -18.99 -17.13
CA ARG A 98 22.02 -19.03 -16.00
C ARG A 98 21.38 -18.85 -14.63
N PHE A 99 20.10 -18.49 -14.59
CA PHE A 99 19.34 -18.28 -13.35
C PHE A 99 18.43 -19.46 -13.01
N LYS A 100 18.46 -20.54 -13.82
CA LYS A 100 17.72 -21.76 -13.53
C LYS A 100 18.58 -22.69 -12.66
N GLY A 101 18.30 -22.71 -11.35
CA GLY A 101 19.00 -23.56 -10.38
C GLY A 101 18.17 -23.86 -9.13
N LYS A 102 17.49 -25.01 -9.16
CA LYS A 102 16.65 -25.72 -8.16
C LYS A 102 15.32 -25.07 -7.76
#